data_AF-A0A4Q3T7F2-F1
#
_entry.id   AF-A0A4Q3T7F2-F1
#
_cell.length_a   1.000
_cell.length_b   1.000
_cell.length_c   1.000
_cell.angle_alpha   90.00
_cell.angle_beta   90.00
_cell.angle_gamma   90.00
#
_symmetry.space_group_name_H-M   'P 1'
#
loop_
_entity.id
_entity.type
_entity.pdbx_description
1 polymer ?
#
loop_
_entity_poly.entity_id
_entity_poly.type
_entity_poly.pdbx_seq_one_letter_code
_entity_poly.pdbx_strand_id
1 'polypeptide(L)' 'MRVDPRYFRPAEVETLLGDATKAREELGWVPEIPVDQMIQEMVASDLAQARQNALLKLHGYAVTPAIE' A
#
# COMPACT_ATOMS: atom_id res chain seq x y z
N MET A 1 -10.00 -20.17 -5.44
CA MET A 1 -9.67 -18.74 -5.62
C MET A 1 -10.31 -18.27 -6.91
N ARG A 2 -11.07 -17.17 -6.93
CA ARG A 2 -11.64 -16.57 -8.15
C ARG A 2 -11.29 -15.09 -8.15
N VAL A 3 -10.66 -14.61 -9.21
CA VAL A 3 -10.33 -13.20 -9.40
C VAL A 3 -11.39 -12.58 -10.32
N ASP A 4 -11.88 -11.39 -9.97
CA ASP A 4 -12.82 -10.67 -10.81
C ASP A 4 -12.14 -10.28 -12.15
N PRO A 5 -12.75 -10.59 -13.31
CA PRO A 5 -12.21 -10.25 -14.63
C PRO A 5 -11.83 -8.78 -14.79
N ARG A 6 -12.48 -7.86 -14.05
CA ARG A 6 -12.21 -6.43 -14.11
C ARG A 6 -10.82 -6.03 -13.63
N TYR A 7 -10.15 -6.85 -12.82
CA TYR A 7 -8.80 -6.57 -12.32
C TYR A 7 -7.68 -7.07 -13.25
N PHE A 8 -8.01 -7.77 -14.34
CA PHE A 8 -7.01 -8.22 -15.29
C PHE A 8 -6.59 -7.07 -16.21
N ARG A 9 -5.28 -6.88 -16.35
CA ARG A 9 -4.73 -5.93 -17.32
C ARG A 9 -4.64 -6.58 -18.70
N PRO A 10 -5.08 -5.91 -19.79
CA PRO A 10 -4.93 -6.42 -21.15
C PRO A 10 -3.47 -6.71 -21.56
N ALA A 11 -2.53 -6.00 -20.96
CA ALA A 11 -1.10 -6.27 -21.04
C ALA A 11 -0.53 -6.28 -19.62
N GLU A 12 -0.04 -7.45 -19.18
CA GLU A 12 0.46 -7.66 -17.83
C GLU A 12 1.98 -7.52 -17.78
N VAL A 13 2.50 -7.09 -16.64
CA VAL A 13 3.93 -7.11 -16.34
C VAL A 13 4.19 -8.29 -15.41
N GLU A 14 4.83 -9.34 -15.92
CA GLU A 14 5.03 -10.58 -15.16
C GLU A 14 6.01 -10.41 -14.00
N THR A 15 7.06 -9.59 -14.18
CA THR A 15 8.08 -9.37 -13.15
C THR A 15 8.69 -7.99 -13.26
N LEU A 16 9.01 -7.40 -12.11
CA LEU A 16 9.79 -6.19 -11.97
C LEU A 16 10.87 -6.44 -10.93
N LEU A 17 12.13 -6.42 -11.36
CA LEU A 17 13.28 -6.54 -10.49
C LEU A 17 14.34 -5.54 -10.94
N GLY A 18 14.54 -4.49 -10.14
CA GLY A 18 15.54 -3.46 -10.41
C GLY A 18 16.90 -3.81 -9.81
N ASP A 19 17.96 -3.46 -10.52
CA ASP A 19 19.33 -3.46 -9.99
C ASP A 19 19.73 -2.04 -9.59
N ALA A 20 19.86 -1.80 -8.28
CA ALA A 20 20.22 -0.50 -7.72
C ALA A 20 21.74 -0.29 -7.57
N THR A 21 22.58 -1.15 -8.17
CA THR A 21 24.05 -1.10 -7.99
C THR A 21 24.64 0.26 -8.35
N LYS A 22 24.22 0.87 -9.46
CA LYS A 22 24.69 2.21 -9.86
C LYS A 22 24.39 3.28 -8.81
N ALA A 23 23.17 3.29 -8.25
CA ALA A 23 22.78 4.26 -7.23
C ALA A 23 23.59 4.08 -5.93
N ARG A 24 23.88 2.83 -5.56
CA ARG A 24 24.72 2.53 -4.40
C ARG A 24 26.16 3.00 -4.61
N GLU A 25 26.73 2.77 -5.78
CA GLU A 25 28.13 3.11 -6.09
C GLU A 25 28.36 4.61 -6.27
N GLU A 26 27.50 5.29 -7.03
CA GLU A 26 27.68 6.70 -7.36
C GLU A 26 27.13 7.65 -6.28
N LEU A 27 26.08 7.23 -5.57
CA LEU A 27 25.35 8.10 -4.64
C LEU A 27 25.46 7.63 -3.19
N GLY A 28 26.03 6.45 -2.94
CA GLY A 28 25.99 5.83 -1.60
C GLY A 28 24.59 5.45 -1.14
N TRP A 29 23.61 5.44 -2.06
CA TRP A 29 22.20 5.25 -1.71
C TRP A 29 21.90 3.79 -1.39
N VAL A 30 21.20 3.56 -0.26
CA VAL A 30 20.67 2.26 0.15
C VAL A 30 19.27 2.46 0.75
N PRO A 31 18.32 1.52 0.55
CA PRO A 31 17.01 1.61 1.16
C PRO A 31 17.12 1.41 2.68
N GLU A 32 16.58 2.36 3.45
CA GLU A 32 16.62 2.33 4.92
C GLU A 32 15.44 1.55 5.53
N ILE A 33 14.34 1.41 4.77
CA ILE A 33 13.10 0.78 5.22
C ILE A 33 12.94 -0.58 4.54
N PRO A 34 12.97 -1.70 5.30
CA PRO A 34 12.62 -3.02 4.78
C PRO A 34 11.14 -3.12 4.40
N VAL A 35 10.82 -4.02 3.46
CA VAL A 35 9.43 -4.23 2.98
C VAL A 35 8.47 -4.56 4.13
N ASP A 36 8.88 -5.40 5.08
CA ASP A 36 8.04 -5.78 6.21
C ASP A 36 7.69 -4.59 7.11
N GLN A 37 8.64 -3.67 7.30
CA GLN A 37 8.42 -2.44 8.07
C GLN A 37 7.47 -1.51 7.33
N MET A 38 7.66 -1.32 6.02
CA MET A 38 6.76 -0.54 5.18
C MET A 38 5.32 -1.07 5.25
N ILE A 39 5.12 -2.39 5.15
CA ILE A 39 3.81 -3.02 5.26
C ILE A 39 3.19 -2.75 6.64
N GLN A 40 3.97 -2.90 7.72
CA GLN A 40 3.49 -2.63 9.07
C GLN A 40 3.02 -1.18 9.25
N GLU A 41 3.78 -0.22 8.72
CA GLU A 41 3.43 1.20 8.77
C GLU A 41 2.12 1.49 8.02
N MET A 42 1.98 0.96 6.80
CA MET A 42 0.76 1.10 5.99
C MET A 42 -0.46 0.52 6.71
N VAL A 43 -0.37 -0.72 7.21
CA VAL A 43 -1.49 -1.39 7.91
C VAL A 43 -1.86 -0.66 9.19
N ALA A 44 -0.87 -0.17 9.95
CA ALA A 44 -1.14 0.59 11.17
C ALA A 44 -1.90 1.89 10.86
N SER A 45 -1.52 2.59 9.78
CA SER A 45 -2.19 3.80 9.32
C SER A 45 -3.65 3.53 8.92
N ASP A 46 -3.87 2.54 8.06
CA ASP A 46 -5.23 2.21 7.59
C ASP A 46 -6.13 1.73 8.74
N LEU A 47 -5.57 0.97 9.68
CA LEU A 47 -6.31 0.53 10.87
C LEU A 47 -6.71 1.71 11.76
N ALA A 48 -5.84 2.70 11.92
CA ALA A 48 -6.16 3.91 12.69
C ALA A 48 -7.32 4.68 12.03
N GLN A 49 -7.27 4.88 10.72
CA GLN A 49 -8.34 5.52 9.95
C GLN A 49 -9.65 4.72 10.03
N ALA A 50 -9.58 3.39 9.89
CA ALA A 50 -10.74 2.51 10.00
C ALA A 50 -11.39 2.60 11.39
N ARG A 51 -10.60 2.70 12.47
CA ARG A 51 -11.12 2.88 13.84
C ARG A 51 -11.84 4.21 14.02
N GLN A 52 -11.31 5.31 13.47
CA GLN A 52 -11.97 6.62 13.50
C GLN A 52 -13.32 6.57 12.77
N ASN A 53 -13.34 5.97 11.57
CA ASN A 53 -14.56 5.79 10.79
C ASN A 53 -15.59 4.91 11.51
N ALA A 54 -15.15 3.84 12.17
CA ALA A 54 -16.02 2.99 12.96
C ALA A 54 -16.64 3.75 14.15
N LEU A 55 -15.85 4.59 14.83
CA LEU A 55 -16.33 5.42 15.93
C LEU A 55 -17.42 6.41 15.48
N LEU A 56 -17.21 7.10 14.36
CA LEU A 56 -18.19 8.03 13.80
C LEU A 56 -19.50 7.31 13.43
N LYS A 57 -19.40 6.16 12.75
CA LYS A 57 -20.56 5.33 12.41
C LYS A 57 -21.33 4.88 13.65
N LEU A 58 -20.62 4.46 14.71
CA LEU A 58 -21.23 4.04 15.97
C LEU A 58 -22.07 5.14 16.61
N HIS A 59 -21.67 6.41 16.42
CA HIS A 59 -22.38 7.57 16.95
C HIS A 59 -23.38 8.20 15.95
N GLY A 60 -23.69 7.50 14.85
CA GLY A 60 -24.72 7.91 13.89
C GLY A 60 -24.28 8.97 12.89
N TYR A 61 -22.98 9.27 12.80
CA TYR A 61 -22.45 10.19 11.79
C TYR A 61 -22.27 9.47 10.45
N ALA A 62 -22.65 10.15 9.37
CA ALA A 62 -22.33 9.70 8.03
C ALA A 62 -20.81 9.80 7.80
N VAL A 63 -20.22 8.71 7.31
CA VAL A 63 -18.80 8.65 6.92
C VAL A 63 -18.75 8.42 5.43
N THR A 64 -18.28 9.41 4.68
CA THR A 64 -17.99 9.25 3.25
C THR A 64 -16.81 8.29 3.12
N PRO A 65 -16.89 7.24 2.29
CA PRO A 65 -15.72 6.43 1.99
C PRO A 65 -14.61 7.34 1.43
N ALA A 66 -13.36 7.08 1.81
CA ALA A 66 -12.24 7.63 1.05
C ALA A 66 -12.42 7.16 -0.40
N ILE A 67 -12.45 8.11 -1.34
CA ILE A 67 -12.40 7.77 -2.76
C ILE A 67 -10.93 7.48 -3.03
N GLU A 68 -10.60 6.20 -3.18
CA GLU A 68 -9.35 5.73 -3.78
C GLU A 68 -9.51 5.61 -5.30
#